data_AF-A0A7X8UW14-F1
#
_entry.id   AF-A0A7X8UW14-F1
#
_cell.length_a   1.000
_cell.length_b   1.000
_cell.length_c   1.000
_cell.angle_alpha   90.00
_cell.angle_beta   90.00
_cell.angle_gamma   90.00
#
_symmetry.space_group_name_H-M   'P 1'
#
loop_
_entity.id
_entity.type
_entity.pdbx_description
1 polymer ?
#
loop_
_entity_poly.entity_id
_entity_poly.type
_entity_poly.pdbx_seq_one_letter_code
_entity_poly.pdbx_strand_id
1 'polypeptide(L)'
;MSDIPPISNALRPSDVPLGQMEPKPEAKRPDLPMDRVEISEIGQMLSTLEPETDIRVEKVTEIREAILNGTYETPEKIGITIDRLWDILRHPEL
;
A
#
# COMPACT_ATOMS: atom_id res chain seq x y z
N MET A 1 18.27 -32.34 45.90
CA MET A 1 19.64 -31.96 45.48
C MET A 1 19.52 -31.42 44.07
N SER A 2 19.56 -30.10 43.89
CA SER A 2 19.57 -29.49 42.56
C SER A 2 20.94 -28.90 42.33
N ASP A 3 21.78 -29.68 41.65
CA ASP A 3 23.04 -29.24 41.07
C ASP A 3 22.75 -28.55 39.73
N ILE A 4 23.11 -27.27 39.63
CA ILE A 4 23.21 -26.56 38.36
C ILE A 4 24.69 -26.61 37.95
N PRO A 5 25.08 -27.35 36.89
CA PRO A 5 26.41 -27.22 36.32
C PRO A 5 26.58 -25.93 35.48
N PRO A 6 27.82 -25.43 35.32
CA PRO A 6 28.09 -24.06 34.91
C PRO A 6 28.05 -23.86 33.39
N ILE A 7 27.77 -22.61 33.03
CA ILE A 7 27.75 -22.10 31.66
C ILE A 7 29.17 -21.88 31.17
N SER A 8 29.51 -22.42 29.99
CA SER A 8 30.44 -21.81 29.02
C SER A 8 30.41 -22.60 27.72
N ASN A 9 29.95 -22.01 26.62
CA ASN A 9 30.75 -21.11 25.80
C ASN A 9 30.02 -20.78 24.48
N ALA A 10 30.24 -19.54 24.04
CA ALA A 10 30.19 -19.03 22.67
C ALA A 10 28.83 -18.89 21.94
N LEU A 11 28.37 -17.63 21.91
CA LEU A 11 27.61 -17.05 20.81
C LEU A 11 28.36 -17.27 19.47
N ARG A 12 27.70 -17.48 18.31
CA ARG A 12 27.00 -16.43 17.55
C ARG A 12 26.16 -16.99 16.37
N PRO A 13 25.26 -16.15 15.80
CA PRO A 13 24.01 -16.54 15.12
C PRO A 13 24.01 -16.31 13.60
N SER A 14 23.02 -16.91 12.91
CA SER A 14 22.33 -16.47 11.67
C SER A 14 21.22 -17.50 11.40
N ASP A 15 20.01 -17.36 11.95
CA ASP A 15 18.83 -16.64 11.43
C ASP A 15 17.83 -17.55 10.65
N VAL A 16 16.94 -18.15 11.45
CA VAL A 16 15.54 -18.58 11.27
C VAL A 16 15.02 -19.15 9.92
N PRO A 17 14.63 -20.43 9.89
CA PRO A 17 13.51 -20.93 9.10
C PRO A 17 12.19 -20.89 9.88
N LEU A 18 11.13 -20.52 9.16
CA LEU A 18 9.71 -20.47 9.54
C LEU A 18 9.20 -21.79 10.14
N GLY A 19 8.50 -21.75 11.29
CA GLY A 19 7.79 -22.91 11.81
C GLY A 19 7.12 -22.74 13.18
N GLN A 20 5.83 -22.37 13.15
CA GLN A 20 4.77 -22.67 14.14
C GLN A 20 4.85 -21.95 15.51
N MET A 21 4.23 -20.77 15.58
CA MET A 21 3.83 -20.11 16.82
C MET A 21 2.51 -20.69 17.32
N GLU A 22 2.48 -21.22 18.54
CA GLU A 22 1.25 -21.51 19.28
C GLU A 22 0.47 -20.21 19.56
N PRO A 23 -0.88 -20.20 19.46
CA PRO A 23 -1.68 -19.00 19.66
C PRO A 23 -1.75 -18.64 21.15
N LYS A 24 -1.05 -17.56 21.51
CA LYS A 24 -1.21 -16.87 22.80
C LYS A 24 -2.65 -16.35 22.92
N PRO A 25 -3.36 -16.53 24.06
CA PRO A 25 -4.74 -16.08 24.20
C PRO A 25 -4.84 -14.58 23.93
N GLU A 26 -5.61 -14.23 22.91
CA GLU A 26 -5.89 -12.85 22.52
C GLU A 26 -6.60 -12.13 23.66
N ALA A 27 -5.91 -11.15 24.24
CA ALA A 27 -6.57 -10.14 25.06
C ALA A 27 -7.65 -9.49 24.20
N LYS A 28 -8.90 -9.59 24.65
CA LYS A 28 -10.08 -8.99 24.00
C LYS A 28 -9.82 -7.48 23.85
N ARG A 29 -9.47 -7.06 22.64
CA ARG A 29 -9.27 -5.64 22.32
C ARG A 29 -10.62 -4.95 22.54
N PRO A 30 -10.66 -3.76 23.17
CA PRO A 30 -11.91 -3.00 23.27
C PRO A 30 -12.44 -2.73 21.86
N ASP A 31 -13.74 -2.88 21.65
CA ASP A 31 -14.40 -2.46 20.42
C ASP A 31 -14.22 -0.94 20.28
N LEU A 32 -13.26 -0.52 19.47
CA LEU A 32 -13.10 0.88 19.07
C LEU A 32 -14.32 1.26 18.23
N PRO A 33 -14.89 2.47 18.40
CA PRO A 33 -16.00 2.92 17.58
C PRO A 33 -15.58 2.86 16.10
N MET A 34 -16.19 1.93 15.37
CA MET A 34 -15.91 1.75 13.95
C MET A 34 -16.65 2.84 13.18
N ASP A 35 -15.88 3.69 12.51
CA ASP A 35 -16.46 4.63 11.56
C ASP A 35 -17.14 3.85 10.42
N ARG A 36 -18.34 4.28 10.03
CA ARG A 36 -19.13 3.63 8.99
C ARG A 36 -19.24 4.57 7.81
N VAL A 37 -18.65 4.14 6.69
CA VAL A 37 -18.82 4.82 5.42
C VAL A 37 -20.17 4.42 4.81
N GLU A 38 -21.04 5.41 4.57
CA GLU A 38 -22.28 5.22 3.82
C GLU A 38 -22.09 5.69 2.38
N ILE A 39 -22.10 4.76 1.43
CA ILE A 39 -22.02 5.08 0.00
C ILE A 39 -23.43 5.24 -0.55
N SER A 40 -23.71 6.38 -1.21
CA SER A 40 -24.99 6.65 -1.86
C SER A 40 -25.33 5.57 -2.90
N GLU A 41 -26.56 5.07 -2.88
CA GLU A 41 -27.07 4.11 -3.87
C GLU A 41 -26.90 4.63 -5.31
N ILE A 42 -27.10 5.93 -5.52
CA ILE A 42 -26.91 6.59 -6.82
C ILE A 42 -25.44 6.51 -7.25
N GLY A 43 -24.51 6.75 -6.32
CA GLY A 43 -23.07 6.63 -6.58
C GLY A 43 -22.64 5.21 -6.96
N GLN A 44 -23.23 4.19 -6.32
CA GLN A 44 -22.99 2.79 -6.69
C GLN A 44 -23.51 2.47 -8.09
N MET A 45 -24.74 2.92 -8.41
CA MET A 45 -25.31 2.74 -9.74
C MET A 45 -24.47 3.44 -10.83
N LEU A 46 -24.00 4.66 -10.57
CA LEU A 46 -23.11 5.39 -11.49
C LEU A 46 -21.77 4.67 -11.69
N SER A 47 -21.19 4.08 -10.64
CA SER A 47 -19.95 3.31 -10.77
C SER A 47 -20.13 2.05 -11.62
N THR A 48 -21.30 1.40 -11.58
CA THR A 48 -21.61 0.26 -12.46
C THR A 48 -21.92 0.66 -13.90
N LEU A 49 -22.24 1.93 -14.13
CA LEU A 49 -22.49 2.51 -15.45
C LEU A 49 -21.24 3.14 -16.07
N GLU A 50 -20.12 3.25 -15.32
CA GLU A 50 -18.85 3.53 -15.97
C GLU A 50 -18.63 2.42 -17.00
N PRO A 51 -18.61 2.74 -18.29
CA PRO A 51 -18.32 1.73 -19.30
C PRO A 51 -16.97 1.13 -18.94
N GLU A 52 -16.85 -0.20 -18.99
CA GLU A 52 -15.55 -0.87 -19.08
C GLU A 52 -14.75 -0.05 -20.08
N THR A 53 -13.81 0.72 -19.56
CA THR A 53 -13.26 1.81 -20.35
C THR A 53 -12.29 1.12 -21.27
N ASP A 54 -12.77 0.76 -22.47
CA ASP A 54 -11.96 0.16 -23.51
C ASP A 54 -10.66 0.95 -23.52
N ILE A 55 -9.56 0.24 -23.26
CA ILE A 55 -8.24 0.86 -23.14
C ILE A 55 -8.07 1.66 -24.43
N ARG A 56 -7.93 2.98 -24.30
CA ARG A 56 -7.81 3.88 -25.45
C ARG A 56 -6.43 3.65 -26.07
N VAL A 57 -6.30 2.59 -26.87
CA VAL A 57 -5.03 2.07 -27.41
C VAL A 57 -4.29 3.17 -28.16
N GLU A 58 -4.99 4.04 -28.89
CA GLU A 58 -4.41 5.18 -29.60
C GLU A 58 -3.72 6.13 -28.62
N LYS A 59 -4.38 6.51 -27.52
CA LYS A 59 -3.81 7.40 -26.51
C LYS A 59 -2.61 6.77 -25.82
N VAL A 60 -2.69 5.47 -25.52
CA VAL A 60 -1.57 4.75 -24.91
C VAL A 60 -0.37 4.71 -25.86
N THR A 61 -0.62 4.50 -27.16
CA THR A 61 0.43 4.47 -28.18
C THR A 61 1.09 5.84 -28.34
N GLU A 62 0.30 6.91 -28.46
CA GLU A 62 0.78 8.29 -28.51
C GLU A 62 1.66 8.64 -27.29
N ILE A 63 1.20 8.27 -26.09
CA ILE A 63 1.97 8.50 -24.86
C ILE A 63 3.27 7.72 -24.86
N ARG A 64 3.27 6.44 -25.29
CA ARG A 64 4.50 5.64 -25.40
C ARG A 64 5.50 6.28 -26.35
N GLU A 65 5.04 6.74 -27.52
CA GLU A 65 5.90 7.43 -28.48
C GLU A 65 6.47 8.71 -27.89
N ALA A 66 5.66 9.53 -27.21
CA ALA A 66 6.13 10.74 -26.54
C ALA A 66 7.17 10.43 -25.44
N ILE A 67 7.03 9.32 -24.71
CA ILE A 67 8.02 8.88 -23.71
C ILE A 67 9.32 8.47 -24.39
N LEU A 68 9.25 7.66 -25.45
CA LEU A 68 10.42 7.22 -26.21
C LEU A 68 11.18 8.39 -26.84
N ASN A 69 10.45 9.40 -27.32
CA ASN A 69 11.02 10.61 -27.91
C ASN A 69 11.50 11.63 -26.84
N GLY A 70 11.28 11.36 -25.55
CA GLY A 70 11.63 12.27 -24.47
C GLY A 70 10.80 13.56 -24.41
N THR A 71 9.66 13.61 -25.12
CA THR A 71 8.78 14.79 -25.18
C THR A 71 7.59 14.70 -24.23
N TYR A 72 7.45 13.57 -23.51
CA TYR A 72 6.39 13.39 -22.54
C TYR A 72 6.56 14.30 -21.31
N GLU A 73 7.81 14.53 -20.89
CA GLU A 73 8.13 15.36 -19.73
C GLU A 73 8.17 16.84 -20.14
N THR A 74 7.15 17.58 -19.71
CA THR A 74 7.08 19.03 -19.92
C THR A 74 7.17 19.77 -18.58
N PRO A 75 7.66 21.03 -18.56
CA PRO A 75 7.72 21.82 -17.33
C PRO A 75 6.36 21.91 -16.61
N GLU A 76 5.27 22.00 -17.38
CA GLU A 76 3.91 22.03 -16.87
C GLU A 76 3.52 20.71 -16.18
N LYS A 77 3.77 19.56 -16.82
CA LYS A 77 3.49 18.24 -16.23
C LYS A 77 4.29 18.01 -14.95
N ILE A 78 5.54 18.48 -14.91
CA ILE A 78 6.41 18.37 -13.74
C ILE A 78 5.83 19.22 -12.60
N GLY A 79 5.45 20.47 -12.85
CA GLY A 79 4.83 21.34 -11.84
C GLY A 79 3.57 20.72 -11.22
N ILE A 80 2.65 20.25 -12.07
CA ILE A 80 1.42 19.57 -11.61
C ILE A 80 1.75 18.33 -10.77
N THR A 81 2.75 17.55 -11.18
CA THR A 81 3.16 16.34 -10.45
C THR A 81 3.71 16.70 -9.07
N ILE A 82 4.52 17.75 -8.98
CA ILE A 82 5.07 18.23 -7.71
C ILE A 82 3.96 18.70 -6.77
N ASP A 83 3.02 19.51 -7.27
CA ASP A 83 1.91 20.04 -6.47
C ASP A 83 1.06 18.89 -5.90
N ARG A 84 0.67 17.93 -6.75
CA ARG A 84 -0.10 16.74 -6.32
C ARG A 84 0.67 15.89 -5.32
N LEU A 85 1.98 15.70 -5.52
CA LEU A 85 2.81 14.94 -4.59
C LEU A 85 2.87 15.64 -3.23
N TRP A 86 2.99 16.96 -3.21
CA TRP A 86 2.96 17.76 -1.97
C TRP A 86 1.63 17.68 -1.24
N ASP A 87 0.53 17.57 -1.96
CA ASP A 87 -0.80 17.39 -1.36
C ASP A 87 -0.95 15.99 -0.76
N ILE A 88 -0.50 14.95 -1.46
CA ILE A 88 -0.49 13.56 -0.96
C ILE A 88 0.36 13.45 0.32
N LEU A 89 1.55 14.06 0.32
CA LEU A 89 2.44 14.01 1.49
C LEU A 89 1.91 14.80 2.70
N ARG A 90 1.09 15.82 2.47
CA ARG A 90 0.43 16.60 3.54
C ARG A 90 -0.84 15.93 4.06
N HIS A 91 -1.46 15.08 3.25
CA HIS A 91 -2.71 14.38 3.57
C HIS A 91 -2.57 12.87 3.30
N PRO A 92 -1.83 12.15 4.16
CA PRO A 92 -1.53 10.73 3.96
C PRO A 92 -2.73 9.78 4.20
N GLU A 93 -3.88 10.31 4.62
CA GLU A 93 -5.06 9.53 5.04
C GLU A 93 -6.09 9.30 3.90
N LEU A 94 -5.72 9.60 2.64
CA LEU A 94 -6.52 9.31 1.44
C LEU A 94 -6.14 7.95 0.82
#